data_AF-A0A6A6IM05-F1
#
_entry.id   AF-A0A6A6IM05-F1
#
_cell.length_a   1.000
_cell.length_b   1.000
_cell.length_c   1.000
_cell.angle_alpha   90.00
_cell.angle_beta   90.00
_cell.angle_gamma   90.00
#
_symmetry.space_group_name_H-M   'P 1'
#
loop_
_entity.id
_entity.type
_entity.pdbx_description
1 polymer ?
#
loop_
_entity_poly.entity_id
_entity_poly.type
_entity_poly.pdbx_seq_one_letter_code
_entity_poly.pdbx_strand_id
1 'polypeptide(L)'
;MKAVQPSTTNVTEMTKARFGLIDYTIPTVLDALPLEAREMVYEKAMEAGHHFDDTVYVQSYERSSRTRPRFLPAIYHTSKGILAEAGPVFIRNSIFVVSSYPANQLFTAFLESLPQNAGFKAVRVLRFQYFDCFPGGEEHSVHADLLLASRCPGLHTISLTFHVRLTLQNFIEVPISS
;
A
#
# COMPACT_ATOMS: atom_id res chain seq x y z
N MET A 1 -15.33 20.88 54.22
CA MET A 1 -15.80 21.53 52.98
C MET A 1 -14.57 22.01 52.21
N LYS A 2 -14.16 21.30 51.15
CA LYS A 2 -13.03 21.68 50.29
C LYS A 2 -13.58 22.10 48.93
N ALA A 3 -13.22 23.31 48.50
CA ALA A 3 -13.63 23.92 47.25
C ALA A 3 -12.94 23.25 46.06
N VAL A 4 -13.73 22.93 45.04
CA VAL A 4 -13.28 22.42 43.73
C VAL A 4 -12.84 23.61 42.90
N GLN A 5 -11.58 23.62 42.44
CA GLN A 5 -11.10 24.57 41.43
C GLN A 5 -11.22 23.95 40.03
N PRO A 6 -11.70 24.70 39.03
CA PRO A 6 -11.76 24.24 37.64
C PRO A 6 -10.39 24.35 36.97
N SER A 7 -9.94 23.25 36.35
CA SER A 7 -8.72 23.20 35.55
C SER A 7 -8.94 23.89 34.20
N THR A 8 -8.25 25.01 34.00
CA THR A 8 -8.14 25.73 32.74
C THR A 8 -7.15 25.04 31.81
N THR A 9 -7.67 24.48 30.72
CA THR A 9 -6.90 23.95 29.60
C THR A 9 -6.30 25.11 28.80
N ASN A 10 -4.98 25.25 28.81
CA ASN A 10 -4.27 26.17 27.91
C ASN A 10 -4.04 25.52 26.55
N VAL A 11 -4.46 26.28 25.54
CA VAL A 11 -4.34 26.06 24.09
C VAL A 11 -2.90 26.37 23.65
N THR A 12 -2.42 25.74 22.57
CA THR A 12 -1.84 26.40 21.35
C THR A 12 -0.67 25.62 20.76
N GLU A 13 -0.91 24.95 19.62
CA GLU A 13 -0.09 25.12 18.40
C GLU A 13 -0.85 24.56 17.18
N MET A 14 -1.83 25.34 16.71
CA MET A 14 -2.36 25.23 15.35
C MET A 14 -1.79 26.37 14.53
N THR A 15 -0.63 26.18 13.92
CA THR A 15 -0.19 27.03 12.81
C THR A 15 -0.89 26.58 11.54
N LYS A 16 -2.10 27.11 11.33
CA LYS A 16 -2.69 27.20 9.99
C LYS A 16 -3.47 28.49 9.90
N ALA A 17 -2.90 29.46 9.19
CA ALA A 17 -3.54 30.73 8.89
C ALA A 17 -4.90 30.45 8.22
N ARG A 18 -5.99 30.71 8.96
CA ARG A 18 -7.36 30.73 8.48
C ARG A 18 -7.63 32.11 7.89
N PHE A 19 -7.35 32.28 6.61
CA PHE A 19 -8.12 33.25 5.82
C PHE A 19 -9.35 32.51 5.30
N GLY A 20 -10.54 33.04 5.59
CA GLY A 20 -11.83 32.41 5.29
C GLY A 20 -12.02 32.16 3.80
N LEU A 21 -11.61 30.98 3.36
CA LEU A 21 -12.09 30.34 2.15
C LEU A 21 -13.14 29.35 2.58
N ILE A 22 -14.39 29.62 2.22
CA ILE A 22 -15.45 28.63 2.32
C ILE A 22 -15.09 27.55 1.29
N ASP A 23 -14.66 26.38 1.76
CA ASP A 23 -14.44 25.21 0.92
C ASP A 23 -15.81 24.73 0.40
N TYR A 24 -16.25 25.28 -0.75
CA TYR A 24 -17.39 24.75 -1.47
C TYR A 24 -16.92 23.55 -2.30
N THR A 25 -17.02 22.35 -1.73
CA THR A 25 -17.01 21.12 -2.52
C THR A 25 -18.30 21.09 -3.34
N ILE A 26 -18.20 21.35 -4.64
CA ILE A 26 -19.32 21.15 -5.57
C ILE A 26 -19.58 19.64 -5.62
N PRO A 27 -20.77 19.17 -5.17
CA PRO A 27 -21.10 17.75 -5.26
C PRO A 27 -21.03 17.34 -6.72
N THR A 28 -20.18 16.37 -7.02
CA THR A 28 -20.10 15.80 -8.35
C THR A 28 -21.26 14.83 -8.55
N VAL A 29 -21.60 14.52 -9.81
CA VAL A 29 -22.60 13.48 -10.11
C VAL A 29 -22.19 12.13 -9.49
N LEU A 30 -20.88 11.89 -9.33
CA LEU A 30 -20.37 10.70 -8.67
C LEU A 30 -20.79 10.66 -7.19
N ASP A 31 -20.74 11.78 -6.46
CA ASP A 31 -21.05 11.81 -5.02
C ASP A 31 -22.51 11.45 -4.69
N ALA A 32 -23.41 11.55 -5.68
CA ALA A 32 -24.80 11.12 -5.54
C ALA A 32 -24.99 9.60 -5.71
N LEU A 33 -23.98 8.89 -6.20
CA LEU A 33 -24.04 7.44 -6.43
C LEU A 33 -23.63 6.67 -5.16
N PRO A 34 -24.23 5.49 -4.91
CA PRO A 34 -23.76 4.59 -3.86
C PRO A 34 -22.30 4.15 -4.13
N LEU A 35 -21.58 3.76 -3.09
CA LEU A 35 -20.15 3.42 -3.16
C LEU A 35 -19.87 2.36 -4.23
N GLU A 36 -20.71 1.33 -4.30
CA GLU A 36 -20.57 0.21 -5.23
C GLU A 36 -20.62 0.69 -6.69
N ALA A 37 -21.54 1.61 -7.01
CA ALA A 37 -21.66 2.18 -8.35
C ALA A 37 -20.45 3.08 -8.68
N ARG A 38 -19.91 3.82 -7.71
CA ARG A 38 -18.68 4.60 -7.89
C ARG A 38 -17.47 3.70 -8.15
N GLU A 39 -17.33 2.61 -7.39
CA GLU A 39 -16.27 1.61 -7.60
C GLU A 39 -16.32 1.03 -9.02
N MET A 40 -17.52 0.70 -9.52
CA MET A 40 -17.71 0.23 -10.91
C MET A 40 -17.27 1.26 -11.94
N VAL A 41 -17.57 2.55 -11.72
CA VAL A 41 -17.13 3.63 -12.61
C VAL A 41 -15.60 3.73 -12.63
N TYR A 42 -14.96 3.70 -11.46
CA TYR A 42 -13.49 3.73 -11.37
C TYR A 42 -12.86 2.53 -12.06
N GLU A 43 -13.40 1.33 -11.84
CA GLU A 43 -12.95 0.09 -12.47
C GLU A 43 -13.02 0.18 -14.00
N LYS A 44 -14.17 0.58 -14.55
CA LYS A 44 -14.36 0.70 -16.00
C LYS A 44 -13.50 1.80 -16.61
N ALA A 45 -13.32 2.92 -15.91
CA ALA A 45 -12.42 3.98 -16.37
C ALA A 45 -10.96 3.51 -16.43
N MET A 46 -10.53 2.70 -15.44
CA MET A 46 -9.17 2.15 -15.41
C MET A 46 -8.95 1.05 -16.45
N GLU A 47 -9.94 0.20 -16.66
CA GLU A 47 -9.95 -0.83 -17.70
C GLU A 47 -9.83 -0.20 -19.09
N ALA A 48 -10.63 0.84 -19.38
CA ALA A 48 -10.54 1.59 -20.64
C ALA A 48 -9.17 2.29 -20.83
N GLY A 49 -8.48 2.61 -19.73
CA GLY A 49 -7.13 3.17 -19.73
C GLY A 49 -6.00 2.13 -19.74
N HIS A 50 -6.33 0.83 -19.88
CA HIS A 50 -5.36 -0.27 -19.84
C HIS A 50 -4.51 -0.33 -18.56
N HIS A 51 -5.03 0.18 -17.44
CA HIS A 51 -4.29 0.24 -16.18
C HIS A 51 -4.15 -1.12 -15.47
N PHE A 52 -4.85 -2.15 -15.94
CA PHE A 52 -4.82 -3.51 -15.37
C PHE A 52 -4.06 -4.53 -16.22
N ASP A 53 -3.69 -4.17 -17.44
CA ASP A 53 -3.06 -5.10 -18.39
C ASP A 53 -1.61 -5.43 -17.98
N ASP A 54 -0.96 -4.47 -17.32
CA ASP A 54 0.43 -4.55 -16.93
C ASP A 54 0.65 -4.98 -15.48
N THR A 55 1.76 -5.67 -15.26
CA THR A 55 2.26 -5.95 -13.91
C THR A 55 2.95 -4.71 -13.34
N VAL A 56 2.61 -4.35 -12.10
CA VAL A 56 3.20 -3.20 -11.41
C VAL A 56 4.51 -3.63 -10.72
N TYR A 57 5.63 -3.27 -11.34
CA TYR A 57 6.97 -3.42 -10.76
C TYR A 57 7.23 -2.30 -9.76
N VAL A 58 7.02 -2.56 -8.46
CA VAL A 58 7.11 -1.52 -7.42
C VAL A 58 8.51 -0.90 -7.35
N GLN A 59 9.55 -1.68 -7.60
CA GLN A 59 10.94 -1.21 -7.59
C GLN A 59 11.20 -0.05 -8.56
N SER A 60 10.53 -0.02 -9.72
CA SER A 60 10.63 1.07 -10.69
C SER A 60 10.19 2.43 -10.13
N TYR A 61 9.56 2.42 -8.95
CA TYR A 61 8.99 3.58 -8.28
C TYR A 61 9.58 3.83 -6.89
N GLU A 62 10.71 3.22 -6.51
CA GLU A 62 11.35 3.41 -5.19
C GLU A 62 11.58 4.87 -4.81
N ARG A 63 11.79 5.75 -5.79
CA ARG A 63 11.99 7.21 -5.60
C ARG A 63 10.68 8.01 -5.54
N SER A 64 9.54 7.35 -5.64
CA SER A 64 8.23 8.00 -5.62
C SER A 64 7.74 8.28 -4.19
N SER A 65 6.66 9.06 -4.08
CA SER A 65 6.03 9.30 -2.78
C SER A 65 5.46 8.01 -2.22
N ARG A 66 5.73 7.74 -0.93
CA ARG A 66 5.18 6.58 -0.21
C ARG A 66 3.65 6.58 -0.13
N THR A 67 3.02 7.75 -0.18
CA THR A 67 1.55 7.87 -0.11
C THR A 67 0.90 8.06 -1.47
N ARG A 68 1.68 8.41 -2.49
CA ARG A 68 1.21 8.71 -3.85
C ARG A 68 2.24 8.24 -4.88
N PRO A 69 2.46 6.92 -4.98
CA PRO A 69 3.43 6.38 -5.91
C PRO A 69 3.01 6.67 -7.36
N ARG A 70 4.00 6.79 -8.26
CA ARG A 70 3.76 7.17 -9.67
C ARG A 70 3.14 6.06 -10.52
N PHE A 71 3.04 4.84 -9.99
CA PHE A 71 2.33 3.75 -10.67
C PHE A 71 0.81 3.89 -10.58
N LEU A 72 0.30 4.85 -9.79
CA LEU A 72 -1.13 5.10 -9.71
C LEU A 72 -1.63 5.84 -10.95
N PRO A 73 -2.86 5.56 -11.41
CA PRO A 73 -3.51 6.37 -12.43
C PRO A 73 -3.58 7.85 -12.03
N ALA A 74 -3.47 8.74 -13.03
CA ALA A 74 -3.43 10.18 -12.81
C ALA A 74 -4.62 10.72 -12.00
N ILE A 75 -5.81 10.12 -12.17
CA ILE A 75 -7.04 10.50 -11.47
C ILE A 75 -6.89 10.43 -9.94
N TYR A 76 -5.97 9.63 -9.40
CA TYR A 76 -5.80 9.48 -7.94
C TYR A 76 -5.04 10.63 -7.30
N HIS A 77 -4.40 11.46 -8.11
CA HIS A 77 -3.69 12.65 -7.64
C HIS A 77 -4.62 13.85 -7.47
N THR A 78 -5.87 13.77 -7.94
CA THR A 78 -6.86 14.86 -7.88
C THR A 78 -7.30 15.16 -6.45
N SER A 79 -7.62 14.13 -5.65
CA SER A 79 -8.05 14.29 -4.26
C SER A 79 -7.73 13.07 -3.39
N LYS A 80 -7.67 13.27 -2.07
CA LYS A 80 -7.52 12.16 -1.12
C LYS A 80 -8.77 11.28 -1.05
N GLY A 81 -9.95 11.84 -1.29
CA GLY A 81 -11.21 11.10 -1.32
C GLY A 81 -11.25 10.10 -2.48
N ILE A 82 -10.90 10.56 -3.69
CA ILE A 82 -10.81 9.69 -4.86
C ILE A 82 -9.77 8.58 -4.64
N LEU A 83 -8.60 8.91 -4.09
CA LEU A 83 -7.60 7.89 -3.75
C LEU A 83 -8.13 6.86 -2.74
N ALA A 84 -8.88 7.30 -1.73
CA ALA A 84 -9.43 6.41 -0.71
C ALA A 84 -10.46 5.42 -1.28
N GLU A 85 -11.27 5.85 -2.25
CA GLU A 85 -12.31 5.03 -2.87
C GLU A 85 -11.77 4.18 -4.02
N ALA A 86 -11.04 4.80 -4.94
CA ALA A 86 -10.57 4.14 -6.16
C ALA A 86 -9.27 3.33 -5.93
N GLY A 87 -8.44 3.73 -4.98
CA GLY A 87 -7.19 3.04 -4.63
C GLY A 87 -7.37 1.53 -4.42
N PRO A 88 -8.30 1.09 -3.55
CA PRO A 88 -8.64 -0.32 -3.37
C PRO A 88 -9.07 -1.03 -4.66
N VAL A 89 -9.84 -0.36 -5.54
CA VAL A 89 -10.26 -0.93 -6.84
C VAL A 89 -9.04 -1.20 -7.73
N PHE A 90 -8.11 -0.26 -7.81
CA PHE A 90 -6.87 -0.45 -8.56
C PHE A 90 -6.03 -1.61 -8.01
N ILE A 91 -5.82 -1.63 -6.69
CA ILE A 91 -5.01 -2.66 -6.03
C ILE A 91 -5.60 -4.06 -6.25
N ARG A 92 -6.93 -4.19 -6.16
CA ARG A 92 -7.64 -5.47 -6.32
C ARG A 92 -7.46 -6.09 -7.71
N ASN A 93 -7.40 -5.25 -8.73
CA ASN A 93 -7.31 -5.67 -10.13
C ASN A 93 -5.87 -5.66 -10.68
N SER A 94 -4.86 -5.36 -9.85
CA SER A 94 -3.46 -5.27 -10.27
C SER A 94 -2.63 -6.45 -9.74
N ILE A 95 -1.57 -6.78 -10.48
CA ILE A 95 -0.52 -7.72 -10.04
C ILE A 95 0.70 -6.90 -9.61
N PHE A 96 1.13 -7.04 -8.35
CA PHE A 96 2.30 -6.32 -7.84
C PHE A 96 3.52 -7.23 -7.77
N VAL A 97 4.63 -6.78 -8.36
CA VAL A 97 5.96 -7.39 -8.22
C VAL A 97 6.77 -6.57 -7.24
N VAL A 98 7.21 -7.23 -6.17
CA VAL A 98 8.10 -6.69 -5.15
C VAL A 98 9.44 -7.42 -5.26
N SER A 99 10.48 -6.68 -5.63
CA SER A 99 11.80 -7.24 -5.98
C SER A 99 12.94 -6.76 -5.09
N SER A 100 12.64 -5.97 -4.06
CA SER A 100 13.65 -5.40 -3.17
C SER A 100 13.03 -5.03 -1.82
N TYR A 101 13.88 -4.93 -0.80
CA TYR A 101 13.46 -4.43 0.50
C TYR A 101 12.90 -2.99 0.46
N PRO A 102 13.52 -2.01 -0.23
CA PRO A 102 12.94 -0.69 -0.41
C PRO A 102 11.58 -0.69 -1.13
N ALA A 103 11.39 -1.55 -2.14
CA ALA A 103 10.11 -1.70 -2.82
C ALA A 103 9.04 -2.25 -1.87
N ASN A 104 9.38 -3.24 -1.04
CA ASN A 104 8.47 -3.75 -0.01
C ASN A 104 8.06 -2.63 0.97
N GLN A 105 9.01 -1.85 1.47
CA GLN A 105 8.73 -0.72 2.35
C GLN A 105 7.85 0.34 1.68
N LEU A 106 8.13 0.68 0.42
CA LEU A 106 7.33 1.61 -0.36
C LEU A 106 5.88 1.12 -0.49
N PHE A 107 5.70 -0.13 -0.91
CA PHE A 107 4.38 -0.69 -1.12
C PHE A 107 3.61 -0.80 0.20
N THR A 108 4.25 -1.29 1.25
CA THR A 108 3.67 -1.36 2.59
C THR A 108 3.18 0.02 3.06
N ALA A 109 4.01 1.06 2.95
CA ALA A 109 3.64 2.41 3.34
C ALA A 109 2.49 2.98 2.49
N PHE A 110 2.43 2.64 1.20
CA PHE A 110 1.31 3.00 0.35
C PHE A 110 0.02 2.31 0.80
N LEU A 111 0.05 1.00 1.08
CA LEU A 111 -1.13 0.27 1.55
C LEU A 111 -1.63 0.78 2.90
N GLU A 112 -0.73 1.18 3.80
CA GLU A 112 -1.04 1.82 5.09
C GLU A 112 -1.66 3.21 4.94
N SER A 113 -1.36 3.91 3.85
CA SER A 113 -1.91 5.25 3.61
C SER A 113 -3.40 5.24 3.28
N LEU A 114 -3.97 4.08 2.94
CA LEU A 114 -5.39 3.92 2.63
C LEU A 114 -6.21 3.65 3.92
N PRO A 115 -7.40 4.25 4.05
CA PRO A 115 -8.17 4.20 5.28
C PRO A 115 -8.64 2.78 5.61
N GLN A 116 -8.82 2.49 6.91
CA GLN A 116 -9.43 1.24 7.40
C GLN A 116 -8.75 -0.05 6.90
N ASN A 117 -7.44 0.01 6.64
CA ASN A 117 -6.65 -1.06 6.03
C ASN A 117 -7.20 -1.53 4.67
N ALA A 118 -7.91 -0.66 3.94
CA ALA A 118 -8.50 -0.99 2.65
C ALA A 118 -7.45 -1.40 1.61
N GLY A 119 -6.24 -0.82 1.68
CA GLY A 119 -5.11 -1.21 0.83
C GLY A 119 -4.76 -2.68 0.98
N PHE A 120 -4.43 -3.13 2.19
CA PHE A 120 -4.09 -4.54 2.45
C PHE A 120 -5.24 -5.50 2.13
N LYS A 121 -6.49 -5.13 2.47
CA LYS A 121 -7.67 -5.93 2.15
C LYS A 121 -7.91 -6.08 0.65
N ALA A 122 -7.45 -5.13 -0.15
CA ALA A 122 -7.61 -5.13 -1.59
C ALA A 122 -6.57 -5.99 -2.32
N VAL A 123 -5.38 -6.23 -1.76
CA VAL A 123 -4.34 -7.02 -2.44
C VAL A 123 -4.85 -8.44 -2.73
N ARG A 124 -4.69 -8.90 -3.98
CA ARG A 124 -5.12 -10.23 -4.46
C ARG A 124 -3.96 -11.10 -4.93
N VAL A 125 -2.98 -10.47 -5.60
CA VAL A 125 -1.81 -11.15 -6.20
C VAL A 125 -0.52 -10.44 -5.84
N LEU A 126 0.44 -11.17 -5.29
CA LEU A 126 1.81 -10.70 -5.03
C LEU A 126 2.84 -11.61 -5.71
N ARG A 127 3.90 -11.01 -6.25
CA ARG A 127 5.04 -11.72 -6.82
C ARG A 127 6.34 -11.22 -6.20
N PHE A 128 7.10 -12.12 -5.60
CA PHE A 128 8.40 -11.85 -4.99
C PHE A 128 9.49 -12.47 -5.87
N GLN A 129 10.19 -11.63 -6.65
CA GLN A 129 11.18 -12.10 -7.64
C GLN A 129 12.52 -12.52 -7.04
N TYR A 130 12.85 -12.02 -5.86
CA TYR A 130 14.14 -12.24 -5.21
C TYR A 130 13.93 -12.73 -3.77
N PHE A 131 12.99 -13.68 -3.60
CA PHE A 131 12.55 -14.12 -2.28
C PHE A 131 13.69 -14.74 -1.47
N ASP A 132 14.65 -15.40 -2.12
CA ASP A 132 15.80 -16.03 -1.47
C ASP A 132 17.01 -15.10 -1.26
N CYS A 133 16.99 -13.90 -1.84
CA CYS A 133 18.10 -12.95 -1.75
C CYS A 133 18.08 -12.12 -0.46
N PHE A 134 16.98 -12.14 0.29
CA PHE A 134 16.79 -11.33 1.49
C PHE A 134 16.42 -12.20 2.69
N PRO A 135 17.26 -13.18 3.08
CA PRO A 135 17.04 -13.86 4.35
C PRO A 135 17.00 -12.79 5.43
N GLY A 136 15.89 -12.72 6.17
CA GLY A 136 15.84 -11.88 7.36
C GLY A 136 17.11 -12.16 8.16
N GLY A 137 17.86 -11.10 8.53
CA GLY A 137 19.12 -11.29 9.25
C GLY A 137 18.91 -12.17 10.49
N GLU A 138 19.99 -12.68 11.09
CA GLU A 138 19.91 -13.56 12.27
C GLU A 138 19.08 -12.94 13.44
N GLU A 139 18.92 -11.61 13.47
CA GLU A 139 18.08 -10.88 14.43
C GLU A 139 16.62 -10.63 13.97
N HIS A 140 16.29 -10.87 12.70
CA HIS A 140 14.96 -10.64 12.13
C HIS A 140 14.29 -11.97 11.81
N SER A 141 13.61 -12.51 12.82
CA SER A 141 12.95 -13.83 12.78
C SER A 141 11.86 -13.99 11.70
N VAL A 142 11.46 -12.92 11.00
CA VAL A 142 10.39 -12.96 10.00
C VAL A 142 10.81 -12.26 8.71
N HIS A 143 10.73 -12.99 7.60
CA HIS A 143 10.99 -12.49 6.25
C HIS A 143 10.02 -11.35 5.88
N ALA A 144 10.53 -10.19 5.48
CA ALA A 144 9.73 -8.99 5.23
C ALA A 144 8.62 -9.20 4.18
N ASP A 145 8.89 -10.00 3.14
CA ASP A 145 7.89 -10.36 2.13
C ASP A 145 6.75 -11.22 2.70
N LEU A 146 7.06 -12.16 3.61
CA LEU A 146 6.03 -12.95 4.28
C LEU A 146 5.23 -12.10 5.28
N LEU A 147 5.88 -11.13 5.93
CA LEU A 147 5.20 -10.18 6.79
C LEU A 147 4.21 -9.32 5.99
N LEU A 148 4.60 -8.81 4.82
CA LEU A 148 3.70 -8.11 3.91
C LEU A 148 2.54 -9.01 3.46
N ALA A 149 2.82 -10.24 3.01
CA ALA A 149 1.80 -11.18 2.57
C ALA A 149 0.80 -11.53 3.67
N SER A 150 1.27 -11.77 4.90
CA SER A 150 0.40 -12.10 6.04
C SER A 150 -0.54 -10.97 6.47
N ARG A 151 -0.20 -9.72 6.15
CA ARG A 151 -1.07 -8.55 6.37
C ARG A 151 -2.20 -8.41 5.35
N CYS A 152 -2.19 -9.19 4.26
CA CYS A 152 -3.14 -9.06 3.15
C CYS A 152 -4.23 -10.16 3.22
N PRO A 153 -5.36 -9.94 3.94
CA PRO A 153 -6.35 -11.01 4.16
C PRO A 153 -7.09 -11.46 2.89
N GLY A 154 -7.06 -10.64 1.83
CA GLY A 154 -7.64 -11.01 0.54
C GLY A 154 -6.65 -11.61 -0.46
N LEU A 155 -5.39 -11.81 -0.06
CA LEU A 155 -4.37 -12.42 -0.90
C LEU A 155 -4.72 -13.88 -1.17
N HIS A 156 -4.87 -14.25 -2.44
CA HIS A 156 -5.13 -15.64 -2.85
C HIS A 156 -4.06 -16.20 -3.78
N THR A 157 -3.15 -15.37 -4.28
CA THR A 157 -2.05 -15.81 -5.14
C THR A 157 -0.75 -15.16 -4.72
N ILE A 158 0.23 -16.00 -4.39
CA ILE A 158 1.61 -15.61 -4.11
C ILE A 158 2.53 -16.37 -5.06
N SER A 159 3.44 -15.64 -5.73
CA SER A 159 4.48 -16.24 -6.56
C SER A 159 5.84 -15.93 -5.93
N LEU A 160 6.61 -16.97 -5.65
CA LEU A 160 7.94 -16.88 -5.06
C LEU A 160 8.97 -17.38 -6.07
N THR A 161 9.96 -16.56 -6.38
CA THR A 161 11.08 -16.93 -7.25
C THR A 161 12.33 -17.13 -6.39
N PHE A 162 13.01 -18.26 -6.62
CA PHE A 162 14.24 -18.67 -5.93
C PHE A 162 15.38 -18.76 -6.94
N HIS A 163 16.53 -18.18 -6.63
CA HIS A 163 17.75 -18.27 -7.41
C HIS A 163 18.52 -19.53 -7.02
N VAL A 164 18.54 -20.52 -7.92
CA VAL A 164 19.21 -21.82 -7.73
C VAL A 164 20.63 -21.68 -7.16
N ARG A 165 21.39 -20.67 -7.61
CA ARG A 165 22.76 -20.43 -7.15
C ARG A 165 22.84 -20.16 -5.65
N LEU A 166 21.95 -19.33 -5.10
CA LEU A 166 21.95 -18.99 -3.68
C LEU A 166 21.37 -20.13 -2.84
N THR A 167 20.37 -20.83 -3.39
CA THR A 167 19.75 -21.96 -2.69
C THR A 167 20.75 -23.11 -2.48
N LEU A 168 21.57 -23.45 -3.47
CA LEU A 168 22.51 -24.58 -3.40
C LEU A 168 23.73 -24.33 -2.50
N GLN A 169 24.20 -23.09 -2.36
CA GLN A 169 25.36 -22.79 -1.50
C GLN A 169 25.11 -23.15 -0.04
N ASN A 170 23.88 -22.93 0.45
CA ASN A 170 23.49 -23.27 1.82
C ASN A 170 23.39 -24.79 2.08
N PHE A 171 23.26 -25.63 1.04
CA PHE A 171 23.18 -27.09 1.20
C PHE A 171 24.54 -27.79 1.18
N ILE A 172 25.57 -27.18 0.58
CA ILE A 172 26.88 -27.82 0.43
C ILE A 172 27.77 -27.59 1.68
N GLU A 173 27.48 -26.57 2.48
CA GLU A 173 28.28 -26.22 3.67
C GLU A 173 27.88 -26.93 4.96
N VAL A 174 26.94 -27.89 4.95
CA VAL A 174 26.66 -28.71 6.16
C VAL A 174 27.82 -29.71 6.33
N PRO A 175 28.72 -29.52 7.31
CA PRO A 175 29.74 -30.50 7.58
C PRO A 175 29.04 -31.74 8.11
N ILE A 176 29.33 -32.89 7.51
CA ILE A 176 28.93 -34.19 8.05
C ILE A 176 29.76 -34.37 9.32
N SER A 177 29.22 -33.97 10.47
CA SER A 177 29.79 -34.29 11.77
C SER A 177 29.65 -35.80 11.96
N SER A 178 30.74 -36.51 11.71
CA SER A 178 30.94 -37.92 12.05
C SER A 178 31.17 -38.10 13.55
#